data_AF-A0A3M2AMQ1-F1
#
_entry.id   AF-A0A3M2AMQ1-F1
#
_cell.length_a   1.000
_cell.length_b   1.000
_cell.length_c   1.000
_cell.angle_alpha   90.00
_cell.angle_beta   90.00
_cell.angle_gamma   90.00
#
_symmetry.space_group_name_H-M   'P 1'
#
loop_
_entity.id
_entity.type
_entity.pdbx_description
1 polymer ?
#
loop_
_entity_poly.entity_id
_entity_poly.type
_entity_poly.pdbx_seq_one_letter_code
_entity_poly.pdbx_strand_id
1 'polypeptide(L)'
;MEHNHPAHPRKSTASYPTILMLSCWMLITTGCVSPLALKKAITAYDQTVTEAQMEQLLLNIARVRHHHPIHFTAVSNVAATFDFRVNAGATPPLGGLQGGVELSPIFGGSLAESPTISIYPVEGEEFSKRLLTPLDEIKFYFLARKGTDLGILLRLVTKAVRVLDHNGDRVLPYEPEHSESYKEIREWLGHLASLSAQHLLYIQPITFERSWQLPLTPEQAFRALEAGYEVDYLPPNSTIASEKESWDVW
;
A
#
# COMPACT_ATOMS: atom_id res chain seq x y z
N MET A 1 19.70 -67.72 -75.83
CA MET A 1 19.91 -68.17 -74.44
C MET A 1 20.44 -66.98 -73.68
N GLU A 2 19.64 -66.51 -72.73
CA GLU A 2 19.65 -65.19 -72.09
C GLU A 2 20.92 -64.91 -71.28
N HIS A 3 21.49 -63.71 -71.48
CA HIS A 3 22.46 -63.09 -70.58
C HIS A 3 21.72 -62.44 -69.40
N ASN A 4 22.10 -62.76 -68.16
CA ASN A 4 21.53 -62.13 -66.96
C ASN A 4 22.59 -61.23 -66.28
N HIS A 5 22.25 -59.94 -66.15
CA HIS A 5 23.05 -58.87 -65.53
C HIS A 5 22.82 -58.86 -64.00
N PRO A 6 23.82 -58.53 -63.17
CA PRO A 6 23.59 -58.31 -61.74
C PRO A 6 23.04 -56.90 -61.46
N ALA A 7 22.03 -56.81 -60.59
CA ALA A 7 21.41 -55.57 -60.14
C ALA A 7 22.22 -54.89 -59.02
N HIS A 8 22.50 -53.59 -59.18
CA HIS A 8 23.05 -52.71 -58.12
C HIS A 8 21.95 -52.30 -57.11
N PRO A 9 22.26 -52.16 -55.81
CA PRO A 9 21.34 -51.56 -54.85
C PRO A 9 21.34 -50.02 -54.97
N ARG A 10 20.15 -49.46 -55.14
CA ARG A 10 19.88 -48.02 -55.24
C ARG A 10 19.89 -47.40 -53.83
N LYS A 11 20.89 -46.57 -53.52
CA LYS A 11 20.95 -45.82 -52.26
C LYS A 11 19.88 -44.71 -52.27
N SER A 12 18.91 -44.82 -51.37
CA SER A 12 17.91 -43.78 -51.11
C SER A 12 18.59 -42.59 -50.40
N THR A 13 18.73 -41.47 -51.09
CA THR A 13 19.19 -40.20 -50.51
C THR A 13 18.05 -39.56 -49.72
N ALA A 14 18.08 -39.76 -48.42
CA ALA A 14 17.02 -39.29 -47.53
C ALA A 14 17.19 -37.81 -47.16
N SER A 15 16.10 -37.07 -47.35
CA SER A 15 15.92 -35.62 -47.12
C SER A 15 15.83 -35.27 -45.63
N TYR A 16 16.83 -35.65 -44.84
CA TYR A 16 16.87 -35.40 -43.40
C TYR A 16 17.22 -33.96 -42.94
N PRO A 17 17.94 -33.10 -43.69
CA PRO A 17 18.46 -31.85 -43.10
C PRO A 17 17.41 -30.74 -42.97
N THR A 18 16.38 -30.71 -43.81
CA THR A 18 15.33 -29.67 -43.80
C THR A 18 14.29 -29.89 -42.70
N ILE A 19 13.97 -31.14 -42.38
CA ILE A 19 13.02 -31.50 -41.32
C ILE A 19 13.62 -31.22 -39.93
N LEU A 20 14.94 -31.46 -39.77
CA LEU A 20 15.65 -31.21 -38.52
C LEU A 20 15.81 -29.71 -38.19
N MET A 21 15.91 -28.86 -39.23
CA MET A 21 15.96 -27.40 -39.06
C MET A 21 14.60 -26.81 -38.68
N LEU A 22 13.51 -27.34 -39.25
CA LEU A 22 12.14 -26.89 -38.93
C LEU A 22 11.73 -27.30 -37.51
N SER A 23 12.15 -28.48 -37.04
CA SER A 23 11.90 -28.93 -35.67
C SER A 23 12.67 -28.11 -34.64
N CYS A 24 13.92 -27.73 -34.94
CA CYS A 24 14.72 -26.84 -34.10
C CYS A 24 14.09 -25.44 -33.96
N TRP A 25 13.48 -24.91 -35.03
CA TRP A 25 12.79 -23.61 -34.99
C TRP A 25 11.52 -23.64 -34.13
N MET A 26 10.77 -24.75 -34.10
CA MET A 26 9.61 -24.90 -33.21
C MET A 26 10.00 -25.04 -31.73
N LEU A 27 11.17 -25.59 -31.41
CA LEU A 27 11.62 -25.73 -30.03
C LEU A 27 11.95 -24.38 -29.38
N ILE A 28 12.49 -23.43 -30.14
CA ILE A 28 12.93 -22.12 -29.63
C ILE A 28 11.74 -21.21 -29.24
N THR A 29 10.56 -21.39 -29.83
CA THR A 29 9.39 -20.52 -29.56
C THR A 29 8.58 -20.91 -28.32
N THR A 30 8.85 -22.07 -27.71
CA THR A 30 8.11 -22.58 -26.54
C THR A 30 8.53 -21.95 -25.20
N GLY A 31 9.62 -21.17 -25.16
CA GLY A 31 10.15 -20.56 -23.93
C GLY A 31 9.45 -19.28 -23.43
N CYS A 32 8.51 -18.70 -24.20
CA CYS A 32 7.89 -17.41 -23.86
C CYS A 32 6.61 -17.49 -23.01
N VAL A 33 6.16 -18.68 -22.63
CA VAL A 33 4.90 -18.83 -21.86
C VAL A 33 5.09 -18.49 -20.38
N SER A 34 6.31 -18.65 -19.85
CA SER A 34 6.62 -18.49 -18.42
C SER A 34 6.45 -17.05 -17.89
N PRO A 35 6.94 -15.99 -18.57
CA PRO A 35 6.77 -14.61 -18.07
C PRO A 35 5.32 -14.12 -18.12
N LEU A 36 4.53 -14.60 -19.09
CA LEU A 36 3.12 -14.21 -19.23
C LEU A 36 2.23 -14.90 -18.18
N ALA A 37 2.50 -16.17 -17.88
CA ALA A 37 1.85 -16.89 -16.80
C ALA A 37 2.15 -16.25 -15.44
N LEU A 38 3.42 -15.90 -15.18
CA LEU A 38 3.84 -15.24 -13.94
C LEU A 38 3.17 -13.87 -13.75
N LYS A 39 3.11 -13.04 -14.81
CA LYS A 39 2.43 -11.74 -14.75
C LYS A 39 0.94 -11.90 -14.41
N LYS A 40 0.25 -12.83 -15.07
CA LYS A 40 -1.18 -13.08 -14.79
C LYS A 40 -1.41 -13.57 -13.36
N ALA A 41 -0.56 -14.46 -12.86
CA ALA A 41 -0.64 -14.95 -11.49
C ALA A 41 -0.44 -13.82 -10.47
N ILE A 42 0.60 -12.98 -10.65
CA ILE A 42 0.85 -11.83 -9.78
C ILE A 42 -0.33 -10.85 -9.80
N THR A 43 -0.90 -10.53 -10.98
CA THR A 43 -2.03 -9.59 -11.07
C THR A 43 -3.31 -10.15 -10.44
N ALA A 44 -3.66 -11.41 -10.71
CA ALA A 44 -4.82 -12.05 -10.08
C ALA A 44 -4.64 -12.14 -8.56
N TYR A 45 -3.41 -12.34 -8.11
CA TYR A 45 -3.06 -12.37 -6.70
C TYR A 45 -3.19 -10.98 -6.04
N ASP A 46 -2.60 -9.95 -6.63
CA ASP A 46 -2.70 -8.57 -6.12
C ASP A 46 -4.16 -8.10 -5.98
N GLN A 47 -5.00 -8.51 -6.95
CA GLN A 47 -6.45 -8.28 -6.89
C GLN A 47 -7.09 -8.98 -5.68
N THR A 48 -6.82 -10.27 -5.47
CA THR A 48 -7.41 -11.01 -4.33
C THR A 48 -6.92 -10.51 -2.97
N VAL A 49 -5.65 -10.11 -2.86
CA VAL A 49 -5.13 -9.47 -1.64
C VAL A 49 -5.81 -8.13 -1.38
N THR A 50 -5.95 -7.30 -2.42
CA THR A 50 -6.62 -6.00 -2.31
C THR A 50 -8.08 -6.19 -1.89
N GLU A 51 -8.81 -7.12 -2.51
CA GLU A 51 -10.19 -7.46 -2.15
C GLU A 51 -10.28 -7.92 -0.68
N ALA A 52 -9.42 -8.84 -0.25
CA ALA A 52 -9.39 -9.31 1.13
C ALA A 52 -9.10 -8.18 2.14
N GLN A 53 -8.21 -7.24 1.80
CA GLN A 53 -7.93 -6.06 2.62
C GLN A 53 -9.15 -5.15 2.76
N MET A 54 -9.89 -4.92 1.66
CA MET A 54 -11.10 -4.10 1.66
C MET A 54 -12.23 -4.77 2.47
N GLU A 55 -12.40 -6.08 2.34
CA GLU A 55 -13.36 -6.85 3.14
C GLU A 55 -13.03 -6.79 4.64
N GLN A 56 -11.74 -6.92 4.99
CA GLN A 56 -11.30 -6.81 6.38
C GLN A 56 -11.53 -5.39 6.93
N LEU A 57 -11.32 -4.35 6.14
CA LEU A 57 -11.65 -2.97 6.52
C LEU A 57 -13.15 -2.80 6.77
N LEU A 58 -14.00 -3.29 5.85
CA LEU A 58 -15.45 -3.22 5.98
C LEU A 58 -15.95 -3.97 7.23
N LEU A 59 -15.38 -5.15 7.49
CA LEU A 59 -15.67 -5.94 8.68
C LEU A 59 -15.23 -5.21 9.95
N ASN A 60 -14.07 -4.54 9.93
CA ASN A 60 -13.62 -3.73 11.05
C ASN A 60 -14.51 -2.50 11.29
N ILE A 61 -15.05 -1.86 10.25
CA ILE A 61 -16.05 -0.79 10.41
C ILE A 61 -17.31 -1.32 11.12
N ALA A 62 -17.80 -2.49 10.69
CA ALA A 62 -18.94 -3.13 11.35
C ALA A 62 -18.64 -3.50 12.81
N ARG A 63 -17.44 -4.03 13.09
CA ARG A 63 -16.99 -4.35 14.45
C ARG A 63 -16.96 -3.11 15.34
N VAL A 64 -16.39 -1.99 14.88
CA VAL A 64 -16.37 -0.72 15.63
C VAL A 64 -17.79 -0.27 15.98
N ARG A 65 -18.72 -0.35 15.02
CA ARG A 65 -20.14 0.00 15.24
C ARG A 65 -20.81 -0.85 16.33
N HIS A 66 -20.39 -2.10 16.48
CA HIS A 66 -20.90 -3.04 17.48
C HIS A 66 -19.98 -3.21 18.70
N HIS A 67 -19.00 -2.30 18.88
CA HIS A 67 -18.03 -2.34 19.99
C HIS A 67 -17.22 -3.65 20.08
N HIS A 68 -16.97 -4.30 18.95
CA HIS A 68 -16.11 -5.46 18.87
C HIS A 68 -14.64 -5.06 18.60
N PRO A 69 -13.66 -5.84 19.10
CA PRO A 69 -12.24 -5.61 18.79
C PRO A 69 -11.97 -5.68 17.29
N ILE A 70 -11.19 -4.72 16.78
CA ILE A 70 -10.72 -4.70 15.39
C ILE A 70 -9.42 -5.51 15.25
N HIS A 71 -9.22 -6.13 14.08
CA HIS A 71 -8.03 -6.93 13.79
C HIS A 71 -7.56 -6.67 12.35
N PHE A 72 -6.24 -6.58 12.15
CA PHE A 72 -5.66 -6.43 10.82
C PHE A 72 -4.69 -7.58 10.53
N THR A 73 -4.94 -8.29 9.44
CA THR A 73 -4.02 -9.29 8.89
C THR A 73 -3.23 -8.66 7.74
N ALA A 74 -1.90 -8.81 7.75
CA ALA A 74 -1.05 -8.37 6.66
C ALA A 74 -0.45 -9.60 5.97
N VAL A 75 -0.45 -9.60 4.63
CA VAL A 75 0.23 -10.63 3.85
C VAL A 75 1.63 -10.12 3.54
N SER A 76 2.67 -10.71 4.14
CA SER A 76 4.03 -10.15 4.12
C SER A 76 4.95 -10.80 3.07
N ASN A 77 4.70 -12.04 2.65
CA ASN A 77 5.49 -12.69 1.61
C ASN A 77 4.72 -13.82 0.92
N VAL A 78 4.94 -13.97 -0.38
CA VAL A 78 4.32 -14.97 -1.25
C VAL A 78 5.40 -15.62 -2.08
N ALA A 79 5.59 -16.93 -1.88
CA ALA A 79 6.48 -17.73 -2.69
C ALA A 79 5.63 -18.66 -3.57
N ALA A 80 5.65 -18.42 -4.89
CA ALA A 80 5.00 -19.28 -5.87
C ALA A 80 6.05 -20.16 -6.56
N THR A 81 5.97 -21.47 -6.34
CA THR A 81 6.73 -22.46 -7.11
C THR A 81 5.85 -23.03 -8.21
N PHE A 82 6.28 -22.85 -9.46
CA PHE A 82 5.64 -23.42 -10.65
C PHE A 82 6.41 -24.65 -11.12
N ASP A 83 5.74 -25.80 -11.19
CA ASP A 83 6.32 -27.04 -11.72
C ASP A 83 5.75 -27.31 -13.12
N PHE A 84 6.61 -27.10 -14.12
CA PHE A 84 6.30 -27.40 -15.52
C PHE A 84 6.99 -28.72 -15.89
N ARG A 85 6.22 -29.81 -16.03
CA ARG A 85 6.74 -31.09 -16.54
C ARG A 85 6.26 -31.32 -17.96
N VAL A 86 7.20 -31.52 -18.87
CA VAL A 86 6.95 -32.00 -20.23
C VAL A 86 7.59 -33.37 -20.33
N ASN A 87 6.77 -34.39 -20.55
CA ASN A 87 7.22 -35.77 -20.72
C ASN A 87 7.10 -36.16 -22.19
N ALA A 88 8.19 -36.68 -22.74
CA ALA A 88 8.22 -37.32 -24.05
C ALA A 88 8.77 -38.74 -23.86
N GLY A 89 8.02 -39.74 -24.30
CA GLY A 89 8.37 -41.15 -24.17
C GLY A 89 8.07 -41.91 -25.45
N ALA A 90 8.45 -43.18 -25.48
CA ALA A 90 8.22 -44.06 -26.61
C ALA A 90 7.72 -45.40 -26.07
N THR A 91 6.53 -45.83 -26.45
CA THR A 91 5.95 -47.11 -26.03
C THR A 91 5.73 -48.03 -27.23
N PRO A 92 5.82 -49.34 -27.06
CA PRO A 92 5.39 -50.27 -28.10
C PRO A 92 3.92 -50.02 -28.46
N PRO A 93 3.53 -50.10 -29.74
CA PRO A 93 2.15 -49.91 -30.16
C PRO A 93 1.24 -50.98 -29.54
N LEU A 94 0.02 -50.54 -29.21
CA LEU A 94 -1.08 -51.43 -28.80
C LEU A 94 -1.42 -52.38 -29.96
N GLY A 95 -0.81 -53.57 -29.96
CA GLY A 95 -0.91 -54.54 -31.06
C GLY A 95 0.16 -55.64 -31.06
N GLY A 96 1.26 -55.45 -30.32
CA GLY A 96 2.33 -56.44 -30.18
C GLY A 96 3.40 -56.36 -31.26
N LEU A 97 4.63 -56.74 -30.89
CA LEU A 97 5.83 -56.65 -31.71
C LEU A 97 5.91 -57.77 -32.76
N GLN A 98 5.03 -57.76 -33.76
CA GLN A 98 5.21 -58.61 -34.94
C GLN A 98 5.94 -57.83 -36.04
N GLY A 99 7.26 -58.02 -36.12
CA GLY A 99 8.04 -57.76 -37.34
C GLY A 99 8.87 -56.48 -37.39
N GLY A 100 8.81 -55.60 -36.39
CA GLY A 100 9.66 -54.42 -36.33
C GLY A 100 9.53 -53.70 -35.00
N VAL A 101 10.63 -53.13 -34.50
CA VAL A 101 10.62 -52.27 -33.31
C VAL A 101 10.09 -50.91 -33.74
N GLU A 102 8.78 -50.83 -34.01
CA GLU A 102 8.11 -49.56 -34.26
C GLU A 102 7.68 -49.01 -32.90
N LEU A 103 8.29 -47.91 -32.47
CA LEU A 103 7.98 -47.27 -31.19
C LEU A 103 7.00 -46.12 -31.44
N SER A 104 5.90 -46.10 -30.69
CA SER A 104 4.92 -45.02 -30.74
C SER A 104 5.34 -43.91 -29.77
N PRO A 105 5.51 -42.65 -30.23
CA PRO A 105 5.85 -41.55 -29.35
C PRO A 105 4.64 -41.15 -28.48
N ILE A 106 4.87 -40.93 -27.19
CA ILE A 106 3.91 -40.37 -26.24
C ILE A 106 4.41 -39.00 -25.82
N PHE A 107 3.54 -38.00 -25.90
CA PHE A 107 3.78 -36.65 -25.39
C PHE A 107 2.74 -36.34 -24.31
N GLY A 108 3.18 -35.79 -23.19
CA GLY A 108 2.32 -35.34 -22.11
C GLY A 108 2.89 -34.07 -21.46
N GLY A 109 2.02 -33.16 -21.04
CA GLY A 109 2.39 -31.96 -20.30
C GLY A 109 1.56 -31.85 -19.03
N SER A 110 2.19 -31.46 -17.91
CA SER A 110 1.48 -31.12 -16.68
C SER A 110 1.95 -29.77 -16.14
N LEU A 111 0.99 -28.95 -15.75
CA LEU A 111 1.21 -27.69 -15.04
C LEU A 111 0.71 -27.88 -13.60
N ALA A 112 1.60 -27.73 -12.61
CA ALA A 112 1.22 -27.74 -11.20
C ALA A 112 1.70 -26.46 -10.52
N GLU A 113 0.81 -25.82 -9.77
CA GLU A 113 1.09 -24.63 -8.97
C GLU A 113 0.88 -24.96 -7.49
N SER A 114 1.84 -24.61 -6.64
CA SER A 114 1.72 -24.77 -5.18
C SER A 114 2.26 -23.51 -4.51
N PRO A 115 1.46 -22.43 -4.43
CA PRO A 115 1.88 -21.21 -3.77
C PRO A 115 1.82 -21.43 -2.26
N THR A 116 2.90 -21.09 -1.55
CA THR A 116 2.91 -21.07 -0.09
C THR A 116 2.59 -19.66 0.39
N ILE A 117 1.46 -19.51 1.08
CA ILE A 117 1.01 -18.22 1.61
C ILE A 117 1.46 -18.13 3.07
N SER A 118 2.37 -17.19 3.35
CA SER A 118 2.75 -16.87 4.73
C SER A 118 1.91 -15.70 5.24
N ILE A 119 0.97 -15.99 6.14
CA ILE A 119 0.09 -15.00 6.75
C ILE A 119 0.65 -14.65 8.13
N TYR A 120 0.94 -13.37 8.37
CA TYR A 120 1.29 -12.89 9.70
C TYR A 120 0.18 -11.95 10.18
N PRO A 121 -0.57 -12.32 11.21
CA PRO A 121 -1.52 -11.38 11.79
C PRO A 121 -0.72 -10.22 12.40
N VAL A 122 -1.16 -8.97 12.17
CA VAL A 122 -0.61 -7.82 12.87
C VAL A 122 -1.24 -7.82 14.27
N GLU A 123 -0.70 -8.68 15.14
CA GLU A 123 -1.18 -8.92 16.49
C GLU A 123 -0.19 -8.40 17.54
N GLY A 124 -0.71 -8.10 18.74
CA GLY A 124 0.10 -7.74 19.90
C GLY A 124 0.48 -6.26 19.99
N GLU A 125 1.62 -5.99 20.62
CA GLU A 125 2.04 -4.66 21.06
C GLU A 125 2.22 -3.65 19.92
N GLU A 126 2.72 -4.08 18.75
CA GLU A 126 2.88 -3.17 17.60
C GLU A 126 1.55 -2.63 17.07
N PHE A 127 0.50 -3.46 17.06
CA PHE A 127 -0.83 -3.02 16.66
C PHE A 127 -1.39 -2.01 17.67
N SER A 128 -1.34 -2.34 18.96
CA SER A 128 -1.79 -1.45 20.03
C SER A 128 -1.03 -0.13 20.02
N LYS A 129 0.31 -0.17 19.85
CA LYS A 129 1.13 1.02 19.76
C LYS A 129 0.72 1.89 18.59
N ARG A 130 0.52 1.32 17.39
CA ARG A 130 0.09 2.09 16.20
C ARG A 130 -1.30 2.68 16.36
N LEU A 131 -2.24 1.95 16.98
CA LEU A 131 -3.61 2.42 17.20
C LEU A 131 -3.70 3.52 18.27
N LEU A 132 -2.87 3.41 19.32
CA LEU A 132 -2.88 4.34 20.46
C LEU A 132 -1.90 5.51 20.30
N THR A 133 -1.06 5.52 19.26
CA THR A 133 -0.17 6.65 18.99
C THR A 133 -0.98 7.81 18.42
N PRO A 134 -0.99 8.99 19.08
CA PRO A 134 -1.66 10.18 18.55
C PRO A 134 -1.13 10.58 17.16
N LEU A 135 -1.99 11.23 16.37
CA LEU A 135 -1.56 11.82 15.12
C LEU A 135 -0.70 13.06 15.42
N ASP A 136 0.50 13.06 14.86
CA ASP A 136 1.45 14.16 14.96
C ASP A 136 1.07 15.28 13.96
N GLU A 137 1.17 16.54 14.37
CA GLU A 137 0.88 17.72 13.56
C GLU A 137 1.67 17.73 12.25
N ILE A 138 2.94 17.33 12.29
CA ILE A 138 3.81 17.28 11.10
C ILE A 138 3.27 16.25 10.10
N LYS A 139 2.74 15.12 10.60
CA LYS A 139 2.13 14.09 9.75
C LYS A 139 0.84 14.59 9.13
N PHE A 140 -0.01 15.29 9.89
CA PHE A 140 -1.21 15.92 9.36
C PHE A 140 -0.87 16.93 8.26
N TYR A 141 0.07 17.84 8.53
CA TYR A 141 0.52 18.85 7.57
C TYR A 141 1.02 18.21 6.26
N PHE A 142 1.81 17.15 6.39
CA PHE A 142 2.32 16.40 5.24
C PHE A 142 1.22 15.74 4.42
N LEU A 143 0.25 15.10 5.07
CA LEU A 143 -0.91 14.49 4.39
C LEU A 143 -1.78 15.55 3.69
N ALA A 144 -2.03 16.67 4.36
CA ALA A 144 -2.79 17.79 3.80
C ALA A 144 -2.12 18.37 2.54
N ARG A 145 -0.77 18.38 2.49
CA ARG A 145 -0.02 18.96 1.37
C ARG A 145 0.31 17.97 0.25
N LYS A 146 0.32 16.67 0.52
CA LYS A 146 0.63 15.62 -0.46
C LYS A 146 -0.48 15.31 -1.47
N GLY A 147 -1.57 16.05 -1.44
CA GLY A 147 -2.69 15.87 -2.38
C GLY A 147 -3.73 14.87 -1.93
N THR A 148 -3.76 14.50 -0.63
CA THR A 148 -4.94 13.85 -0.05
C THR A 148 -6.10 14.84 -0.05
N ASP A 149 -7.32 14.35 -0.27
CA ASP A 149 -8.53 15.17 -0.13
C ASP A 149 -8.60 15.72 1.31
N LEU A 150 -8.37 17.03 1.46
CA LEU A 150 -8.40 17.70 2.76
C LEU A 150 -9.74 17.52 3.47
N GLY A 151 -10.84 17.45 2.73
CA GLY A 151 -12.17 17.22 3.28
C GLY A 151 -12.28 15.86 3.96
N ILE A 152 -11.71 14.81 3.36
CA ILE A 152 -11.64 13.47 3.99
C ILE A 152 -10.75 13.54 5.23
N LEU A 153 -9.56 14.13 5.10
CA LEU A 153 -8.60 14.21 6.20
C LEU A 153 -9.19 14.93 7.42
N LEU A 154 -9.79 16.11 7.21
CA LEU A 154 -10.45 16.89 8.27
C LEU A 154 -11.58 16.10 8.94
N ARG A 155 -12.41 15.39 8.18
CA ARG A 155 -13.51 14.58 8.73
C ARG A 155 -13.02 13.38 9.55
N LEU A 156 -11.83 12.86 9.25
CA LEU A 156 -11.23 11.75 9.98
C LEU A 156 -10.59 12.18 11.30
N VAL A 157 -9.95 13.36 11.33
CA VAL A 157 -9.18 13.81 12.50
C VAL A 157 -10.00 14.68 13.46
N THR A 158 -11.04 15.34 12.97
CA THR A 158 -11.82 16.28 13.79
C THR A 158 -12.73 15.52 14.74
N LYS A 159 -12.50 15.65 16.05
CA LYS A 159 -13.41 15.15 17.09
C LYS A 159 -14.38 16.22 17.59
N ALA A 160 -13.89 17.45 17.71
CA ALA A 160 -14.67 18.61 18.10
C ALA A 160 -13.99 19.87 17.56
N VAL A 161 -14.75 20.95 17.42
CA VAL A 161 -14.22 22.27 17.07
C VAL A 161 -14.40 23.19 18.26
N ARG A 162 -13.33 23.82 18.71
CA ARG A 162 -13.38 24.88 19.72
C ARG A 162 -13.53 26.22 19.02
N VAL A 163 -14.53 26.99 19.41
CA VAL A 163 -14.84 28.31 18.87
C VAL A 163 -14.69 29.31 20.00
N LEU A 164 -13.79 30.27 19.81
CA LEU A 164 -13.64 31.42 20.69
C LEU A 164 -14.29 32.63 20.00
N ASP A 165 -15.38 33.13 20.57
CA ASP A 165 -16.10 34.30 20.08
C ASP A 165 -16.35 35.32 21.22
N HIS A 166 -17.06 36.41 20.92
CA HIS A 166 -17.44 37.42 21.94
C HIS A 166 -18.33 36.84 23.06
N ASN A 167 -19.03 35.75 22.79
CA ASN A 167 -19.95 35.08 23.70
C ASN A 167 -19.25 34.01 24.57
N GLY A 168 -17.97 33.72 24.32
CA GLY A 168 -17.12 32.88 25.16
C GLY A 168 -16.37 31.77 24.41
N ASP A 169 -15.82 30.82 25.17
CA ASP A 169 -15.19 29.60 24.67
C ASP A 169 -16.24 28.48 24.58
N ARG A 170 -16.52 28.01 23.36
CA ARG A 170 -17.51 26.97 23.09
C ARG A 170 -16.85 25.79 22.39
N VAL A 171 -17.05 24.57 22.91
CA VAL A 171 -16.61 23.34 22.25
C VAL A 171 -17.80 22.67 21.57
N LEU A 172 -17.74 22.54 20.25
CA LEU A 172 -18.77 21.93 19.42
C LEU A 172 -18.35 20.50 19.04
N PRO A 173 -19.06 19.46 19.49
CA PRO A 173 -18.73 18.07 19.17
C PRO A 173 -19.03 17.73 17.70
N TYR A 174 -18.15 16.94 17.06
CA TYR A 174 -18.34 16.38 15.72
C TYR A 174 -18.86 14.94 15.79
N GLU A 175 -20.04 14.74 16.41
CA GLU A 175 -20.73 13.44 16.41
C GLU A 175 -22.14 13.54 15.83
N PRO A 176 -22.61 12.50 15.10
CA PRO A 176 -23.98 12.47 14.58
C PRO A 176 -25.08 12.58 15.65
N GLU A 177 -24.78 12.25 16.91
CA GLU A 177 -25.70 12.38 18.05
C GLU A 177 -26.06 13.85 18.33
N HIS A 178 -25.15 14.78 18.03
CA HIS A 178 -25.35 16.22 18.18
C HIS A 178 -25.68 16.84 16.82
N SER A 179 -26.94 16.71 16.38
CA SER A 179 -27.32 17.01 14.99
C SER A 179 -27.02 18.44 14.51
N GLU A 180 -27.13 19.43 15.39
CA GLU A 180 -26.90 20.84 15.05
C GLU A 180 -25.41 21.12 14.84
N SER A 181 -24.54 20.81 15.83
CA SER A 181 -23.09 21.00 15.70
C SER A 181 -22.50 20.13 14.60
N TYR A 182 -23.03 18.92 14.39
CA TYR A 182 -22.56 18.02 13.34
C TYR A 182 -22.81 18.57 11.93
N LYS A 183 -23.96 19.21 11.69
CA LYS A 183 -24.24 19.87 10.39
C LYS A 183 -23.34 21.07 10.20
N GLU A 184 -23.28 21.94 11.19
CA GLU A 184 -22.48 23.18 11.15
C GLU A 184 -21.00 22.88 10.90
N ILE A 185 -20.41 21.94 11.65
CA ILE A 185 -19.01 21.54 11.45
C ILE A 185 -18.83 20.89 10.07
N ARG A 186 -19.76 20.03 9.60
CA ARG A 186 -19.63 19.43 8.25
C ARG A 186 -19.61 20.49 7.15
N GLU A 187 -20.40 21.55 7.29
CA GLU A 187 -20.40 22.68 6.37
C GLU A 187 -19.06 23.42 6.43
N TRP A 188 -18.55 23.72 7.64
CA TRP A 188 -17.25 24.37 7.83
C TRP A 188 -16.11 23.57 7.21
N LEU A 189 -16.03 22.27 7.50
CA LEU A 189 -15.00 21.39 6.92
C LEU A 189 -15.12 21.33 5.38
N GLY A 190 -16.35 21.38 4.85
CA GLY A 190 -16.60 21.48 3.41
C GLY A 190 -16.10 22.78 2.79
N HIS A 191 -16.31 23.92 3.47
CA HIS A 191 -15.78 25.22 3.04
C HIS A 191 -14.25 25.26 3.10
N LEU A 192 -13.64 24.71 4.15
CA LEU A 192 -12.18 24.62 4.24
C LEU A 192 -11.61 23.75 3.11
N ALA A 193 -12.23 22.60 2.83
CA ALA A 193 -11.83 21.75 1.73
C ALA A 193 -11.95 22.46 0.37
N SER A 194 -13.03 23.23 0.15
CA SER A 194 -13.22 23.97 -1.11
C SER A 194 -12.20 25.11 -1.28
N LEU A 195 -11.85 25.82 -0.20
CA LEU A 195 -10.79 26.83 -0.20
C LEU A 195 -9.42 26.19 -0.49
N SER A 196 -9.14 25.03 0.11
CA SER A 196 -7.90 24.28 -0.17
C SER A 196 -7.80 23.84 -1.61
N ALA A 197 -8.89 23.33 -2.20
CA ALA A 197 -8.92 22.93 -3.61
C ALA A 197 -8.66 24.10 -4.56
N GLN A 198 -9.00 25.32 -4.15
CA GLN A 198 -8.75 26.56 -4.89
C GLN A 198 -7.38 27.20 -4.59
N HIS A 199 -6.53 26.56 -3.78
CA HIS A 199 -5.25 27.11 -3.32
C HIS A 199 -5.40 28.43 -2.54
N LEU A 200 -6.57 28.65 -1.92
CA LEU A 200 -6.88 29.82 -1.10
C LEU A 200 -6.74 29.55 0.40
N LEU A 201 -6.53 28.29 0.78
CA LEU A 201 -6.26 27.90 2.17
C LEU A 201 -4.78 27.59 2.35
N TYR A 202 -4.15 28.29 3.28
CA TYR A 202 -2.80 27.99 3.74
C TYR A 202 -2.88 27.35 5.13
N ILE A 203 -2.39 26.13 5.23
CA ILE A 203 -2.21 25.46 6.52
C ILE A 203 -0.77 25.75 6.95
N GLN A 204 -0.59 26.21 8.18
CA GLN A 204 0.73 26.43 8.77
C GLN A 204 0.66 26.06 10.26
N PRO A 205 1.77 25.59 10.85
CA PRO A 205 1.85 25.43 12.30
C PRO A 205 1.57 26.76 12.99
N ILE A 206 0.75 26.73 14.03
CA ILE A 206 0.48 27.93 14.83
C ILE A 206 1.57 28.01 15.89
N THR A 207 2.45 29.01 15.79
CA THR A 207 3.38 29.31 16.88
C THR A 207 2.68 30.22 17.89
N PHE A 208 2.55 29.76 19.13
CA PHE A 208 2.01 30.57 20.21
C PHE A 208 3.17 31.30 20.92
N GLU A 209 3.15 32.62 20.89
CA GLU A 209 4.04 33.44 21.72
C GLU A 209 3.33 33.72 23.04
N ARG A 210 3.87 33.21 24.15
CA ARG A 210 3.35 33.50 25.48
C ARG A 210 4.13 34.67 26.04
N SER A 211 3.45 35.80 26.25
CA SER A 211 4.01 36.96 26.92
C SER A 211 3.47 37.09 28.34
N TRP A 212 4.37 37.33 29.28
CA TRP A 212 4.04 37.63 30.67
C TRP A 212 4.45 39.06 31.00
N GLN A 213 3.53 39.80 31.60
CA GLN A 213 3.82 41.14 32.14
C GLN A 213 4.29 40.99 33.58
N LEU A 214 5.59 41.15 33.82
CA LEU A 214 6.22 40.92 35.12
C LEU A 214 7.01 42.17 35.54
N PRO A 215 6.87 42.68 36.77
CA PRO A 215 7.77 43.71 37.26
C PRO A 215 9.16 43.11 37.47
N LEU A 216 10.00 43.16 36.43
CA LEU A 216 11.36 42.63 36.46
C LEU A 216 12.34 43.73 36.86
N THR A 217 13.27 43.38 37.76
CA THR A 217 14.47 44.19 37.97
C THR A 217 15.44 44.03 36.78
N PRO A 218 16.38 44.98 36.56
CA PRO A 218 17.35 44.86 35.47
C PRO A 218 18.16 43.55 35.48
N GLU A 219 18.48 43.03 36.67
CA GLU A 219 19.19 41.75 36.81
C GLU A 219 18.31 40.55 36.40
N GLN A 220 17.02 40.59 36.71
CA GLN A 220 16.07 39.54 36.32
C GLN A 220 15.78 39.59 34.82
N ALA A 221 15.68 40.80 34.25
CA ALA A 221 15.55 41.01 32.81
C ALA A 221 16.77 40.46 32.06
N PHE A 222 17.98 40.71 32.56
CA PHE A 222 19.20 40.16 31.97
C PHE A 222 19.25 38.63 32.04
N ARG A 223 18.87 38.04 33.18
CA ARG A 223 18.79 36.57 33.31
C ARG A 223 17.73 35.95 32.41
N ALA A 224 16.60 36.63 32.18
CA ALA A 224 15.59 36.18 31.24
C ALA A 224 16.13 36.17 29.80
N LEU A 225 16.86 37.21 29.39
CA LEU A 225 17.54 37.26 28.09
C LEU A 225 18.56 36.12 27.94
N GLU A 226 19.37 35.83 28.97
CA GLU A 226 20.31 34.70 28.95
C GLU A 226 19.61 33.34 28.84
N ALA A 227 18.42 33.20 29.41
CA ALA A 227 17.59 32.00 29.32
C ALA A 227 16.81 31.87 28.00
N GLY A 228 16.95 32.83 27.07
CA GLY A 228 16.33 32.79 25.75
C GLY A 228 14.97 33.49 25.64
N TYR A 229 14.57 34.25 26.66
CA TYR A 229 13.36 35.07 26.63
C TYR A 229 13.61 36.41 25.94
N GLU A 230 12.62 36.91 25.22
CA GLU A 230 12.61 38.29 24.70
C GLU A 230 12.05 39.23 25.77
N VAL A 231 12.66 40.41 25.96
CA VAL A 231 12.33 41.33 27.06
C VAL A 231 12.07 42.74 26.54
N ASP A 232 10.84 43.20 26.65
CA ASP A 232 10.39 44.53 26.23
C ASP A 232 10.11 45.45 27.43
N TYR A 233 10.59 46.69 27.38
CA TYR A 233 10.37 47.67 28.45
C TYR A 233 9.13 48.54 28.16
N LEU A 234 8.09 48.45 28.99
CA LEU A 234 6.95 49.39 28.96
C LEU A 234 7.06 50.47 30.05
N PRO A 235 6.95 51.76 29.69
CA PRO A 235 6.91 52.84 30.67
C PRO A 235 5.62 52.82 31.52
N PRO A 236 5.66 53.19 32.82
CA PRO A 236 6.81 53.74 33.54
C PRO A 236 7.50 52.78 34.51
N ASN A 237 7.08 51.50 34.64
CA ASN A 237 7.75 50.52 35.54
C ASN A 237 7.33 49.04 35.34
N SER A 238 6.88 48.64 34.15
CA SER A 238 6.52 47.23 33.87
C SER A 238 7.32 46.71 32.70
N THR A 239 8.10 45.66 32.91
CA THR A 239 8.81 44.96 31.85
C THR A 239 7.95 43.78 31.38
N ILE A 240 7.90 43.50 30.09
CA ILE A 240 7.29 42.28 29.56
C ILE A 240 8.42 41.32 29.24
N ALA A 241 8.28 40.08 29.67
CA ALA A 241 9.10 38.98 29.17
C ALA A 241 8.21 38.05 28.34
N SER A 242 8.62 37.75 27.12
CA SER A 242 7.93 36.82 26.24
C SER A 242 8.83 35.63 25.92
N GLU A 243 8.22 34.45 25.89
CA GLU A 243 8.83 33.23 25.39
C GLU A 243 8.09 32.80 24.13
N LYS A 244 8.85 32.57 23.07
CA LYS A 244 8.32 31.97 21.86
C LYS A 244 8.38 30.47 22.01
N GLU A 245 7.28 29.88 22.44
CA GLU A 245 7.19 28.45 22.69
C GLU A 245 6.45 27.79 21.51
N SER A 246 7.19 27.08 20.67
CA SER A 246 6.60 26.26 19.61
C SER A 246 6.06 24.98 20.23
N TRP A 247 4.80 25.00 20.64
CA TRP A 247 4.12 23.78 21.09
C TRP A 247 3.70 22.93 19.89
N ASP A 248 4.10 21.66 19.88
CA ASP A 248 3.37 20.62 19.16
C ASP A 248 2.06 20.41 19.94
N VAL A 249 0.95 20.93 19.42
CA VAL A 249 -0.34 20.90 20.12
C VAL A 249 -0.93 19.49 20.03
N TRP A 250 -1.14 18.83 21.18
CA TRP A 250 -1.75 17.50 21.32
C TRP A 250 -3.28 17.54 21.38
#